data_AF-A0A2E2HCR8-F1
#
_entry.id   AF-A0A2E2HCR8-F1
#
_cell.length_a   1.000
_cell.length_b   1.000
_cell.length_c   1.000
_cell.angle_alpha   90.00
_cell.angle_beta   90.00
_cell.angle_gamma   90.00
#
_symmetry.space_group_name_H-M   'P 1'
#
loop_
_entity.id
_entity.type
_entity.pdbx_description
1 polymer ?
#
loop_
_entity_poly.entity_id
_entity_poly.type
_entity_poly.pdbx_seq_one_letter_code
_entity_poly.pdbx_strand_id
1 'polypeptide(L)'
;MLTLLMNPQTVNAQATLEALDWAYAISPPFPPEEDDGTLHSLPGTDLQFTLDEARNRFGPADWYPQDHPEMPEIVAVGREEAGIMACALCHYPNGQGKPENASVVGLEPEYFIQQLEDMKNGLRRSANPEKANTNLMIAFAASMTEEEIQQSAEYFASMEWRQWIEVVETDTVPLTFRRGGLHIPLEGDEAGTEPIGQRIIEMPVDPEGTELWRNPRAGFRALVPPGAVAAGEELATTGGNGITVECSICHGENLQGLGLVPPLRNRSPSYLARQLFDFQQGTRQGAWAPLMDAVVENLSGEDIINLTAYLGSLPAEPED
;
A
#
# COMPACT_ATOMS: atom_id res chain seq x y z
N MET A 1 -17.76 39.97 11.10
CA MET A 1 -17.32 38.94 10.15
C MET A 1 -15.81 38.80 10.31
N LEU A 2 -15.38 37.81 11.07
CA LEU A 2 -13.96 37.49 11.25
C LEU A 2 -13.61 36.53 10.12
N THR A 3 -12.99 37.04 9.05
CA THR A 3 -12.46 36.20 7.99
C THR A 3 -11.30 35.41 8.60
N LEU A 4 -11.50 34.10 8.86
CA LEU A 4 -10.41 33.20 9.21
C LEU A 4 -9.44 33.18 8.04
N LEU A 5 -8.33 33.91 8.16
CA LEU A 5 -7.18 33.76 7.27
C LEU A 5 -6.55 32.40 7.60
N MET A 6 -6.82 31.41 6.75
CA MET A 6 -6.14 30.12 6.81
C MET A 6 -4.64 30.32 6.53
N ASN A 7 -3.79 29.59 7.25
CA ASN A 7 -2.35 29.63 7.09
C ASN A 7 -1.98 29.14 5.67
N PRO A 8 -1.10 29.81 4.90
CA PRO A 8 -0.71 29.38 3.56
C PRO A 8 -0.23 27.91 3.48
N GLN A 9 0.37 27.36 4.54
CA GLN A 9 0.70 25.94 4.60
C GLN A 9 -0.52 25.02 4.69
N THR A 10 -1.58 25.45 5.39
CA THR A 10 -2.85 24.70 5.49
C THR A 10 -3.68 24.74 4.19
N VAL A 11 -3.54 25.81 3.40
CA VAL A 11 -4.19 25.90 2.08
C VAL A 11 -3.52 24.97 1.06
N ASN A 12 -2.19 24.81 1.14
CA ASN A 12 -1.43 23.91 0.27
C ASN A 12 -1.69 22.43 0.61
N ALA A 13 -1.86 22.10 1.89
CA ALA A 13 -2.17 20.75 2.37
C ALA A 13 -3.51 20.22 1.84
N GLN A 14 -4.58 21.02 1.92
CA GLN A 14 -5.92 20.61 1.45
C GLN A 14 -5.95 20.45 -0.08
N ALA A 15 -5.35 21.37 -0.83
CA ALA A 15 -5.28 21.28 -2.29
C ALA A 15 -4.45 20.07 -2.75
N THR A 16 -3.39 19.73 -2.02
CA THR A 16 -2.57 18.54 -2.30
C THR A 16 -3.30 17.25 -1.93
N LEU A 17 -4.05 17.23 -0.82
CA LEU A 17 -4.90 16.08 -0.48
C LEU A 17 -5.96 15.83 -1.56
N GLU A 18 -6.61 16.89 -2.06
CA GLU A 18 -7.56 16.79 -3.17
C GLU A 18 -6.88 16.28 -4.46
N ALA A 19 -5.64 16.73 -4.73
CA ALA A 19 -4.85 16.23 -5.85
C ALA A 19 -4.41 14.76 -5.70
N LEU A 20 -4.41 14.22 -4.48
CA LEU A 20 -4.03 12.84 -4.17
C LEU A 20 -5.22 11.94 -3.78
N ASP A 21 -6.48 12.34 -4.00
CA ASP A 21 -7.66 11.50 -3.71
C ASP A 21 -7.55 10.10 -4.35
N TRP A 22 -6.96 10.05 -5.55
CA TRP A 22 -6.68 8.82 -6.28
C TRP A 22 -5.78 7.84 -5.49
N ALA A 23 -4.90 8.31 -4.61
CA ALA A 23 -4.01 7.43 -3.85
C ALA A 23 -4.72 6.76 -2.65
N TYR A 24 -5.85 7.34 -2.21
CA TYR A 24 -6.61 6.85 -1.06
C TYR A 24 -7.76 5.94 -1.44
N ALA A 25 -8.39 6.21 -2.59
CA ALA A 25 -9.55 5.47 -3.08
C ALA A 25 -10.64 5.28 -2.01
N ILE A 26 -10.95 6.34 -1.24
CA ILE A 26 -11.91 6.28 -0.13
C ILE A 26 -13.26 5.77 -0.64
N SER A 27 -13.60 4.58 -0.19
CA SER A 27 -14.75 3.82 -0.66
C SER A 27 -15.99 4.21 0.15
N PRO A 28 -17.13 4.51 -0.48
CA PRO A 28 -18.38 4.65 0.26
C PRO A 28 -18.73 3.32 0.95
N PRO A 29 -19.62 3.33 1.96
CA PRO A 29 -20.11 2.10 2.55
C PRO A 29 -20.80 1.23 1.49
N PHE A 30 -20.40 -0.04 1.39
CA PHE A 30 -21.07 -1.04 0.58
C PHE A 30 -21.77 -2.06 1.48
N PRO A 31 -22.92 -2.61 1.06
CA PRO A 31 -23.52 -3.73 1.77
C PRO A 31 -22.52 -4.90 1.84
N PRO A 32 -22.50 -5.65 2.95
CA PRO A 32 -21.71 -6.86 3.01
C PRO A 32 -22.21 -7.83 1.93
N GLU A 33 -21.27 -8.51 1.28
CA GLU A 33 -21.60 -9.65 0.42
C GLU A 33 -22.15 -10.76 1.30
N GLU A 34 -23.25 -11.38 0.87
CA GLU A 34 -23.86 -12.51 1.57
C GLU A 34 -23.14 -13.81 1.16
N ASP A 35 -22.74 -14.61 2.15
CA ASP A 35 -22.25 -15.96 1.90
C ASP A 35 -23.45 -16.90 1.66
N ASP A 36 -23.53 -17.48 0.47
CA ASP A 36 -24.57 -18.45 0.09
C ASP A 36 -24.21 -19.89 0.52
N GLY A 37 -23.04 -20.08 1.15
CA GLY A 37 -22.51 -21.36 1.58
C GLY A 37 -21.91 -22.18 0.44
N THR A 38 -21.79 -21.63 -0.77
CA THR A 38 -21.16 -22.31 -1.90
C THR A 38 -19.65 -22.33 -1.71
N LEU A 39 -19.08 -23.53 -1.85
CA LEU A 39 -17.64 -23.72 -1.87
C LEU A 39 -17.04 -23.22 -3.19
N HIS A 40 -16.03 -22.37 -3.09
CA HIS A 40 -15.27 -21.84 -4.21
C HIS A 40 -13.82 -22.34 -4.19
N SER A 41 -13.22 -22.54 -5.36
CA SER A 41 -11.80 -22.93 -5.50
C SER A 41 -11.08 -21.95 -6.42
N LEU A 42 -9.85 -21.60 -6.08
CA LEU A 42 -9.00 -20.75 -6.92
C LEU A 42 -8.11 -21.58 -7.87
N PRO A 43 -7.66 -21.02 -9.00
CA PRO A 43 -6.76 -21.72 -9.92
C PRO A 43 -5.47 -22.21 -9.26
N GLY A 44 -5.17 -23.50 -9.40
CA GLY A 44 -3.90 -24.08 -8.94
C GLY A 44 -3.89 -24.53 -7.47
N THR A 45 -5.06 -24.72 -6.87
CA THR A 45 -5.25 -25.39 -5.58
C THR A 45 -6.45 -26.33 -5.64
N ASP A 46 -6.46 -27.39 -4.83
CA ASP A 46 -7.64 -28.26 -4.63
C ASP A 46 -8.48 -27.81 -3.43
N LEU A 47 -8.01 -26.79 -2.69
CA LEU A 47 -8.71 -26.24 -1.53
C LEU A 47 -9.98 -25.52 -1.96
N GLN A 48 -10.96 -25.57 -1.07
CA GLN A 48 -12.26 -24.98 -1.25
C GLN A 48 -12.72 -24.31 0.05
N PHE A 49 -13.24 -23.10 -0.06
CA PHE A 49 -13.73 -22.32 1.06
C PHE A 49 -15.03 -21.62 0.67
N THR A 50 -15.90 -21.35 1.65
CA THR A 50 -17.01 -20.42 1.49
C THR A 50 -16.51 -18.97 1.52
N LEU A 51 -17.39 -18.00 1.22
CA LEU A 51 -17.01 -16.59 1.25
C LEU A 51 -16.64 -16.11 2.67
N ASP A 52 -17.36 -16.57 3.69
CA ASP A 52 -17.07 -16.24 5.09
C ASP A 52 -15.76 -16.88 5.56
N GLU A 53 -15.45 -18.11 5.14
CA GLU A 53 -14.17 -18.76 5.41
C GLU A 53 -13.01 -18.01 4.75
N ALA A 54 -13.18 -17.61 3.48
CA ALA A 54 -12.17 -16.83 2.75
C ALA A 54 -11.84 -15.48 3.41
N ARG A 55 -12.82 -14.88 4.08
CA ARG A 55 -12.73 -13.52 4.65
C ARG A 55 -12.76 -13.51 6.18
N ASN A 56 -12.55 -14.66 6.81
CA ASN A 56 -12.58 -14.80 8.25
C ASN A 56 -11.51 -13.90 8.90
N ARG A 57 -11.91 -13.15 9.93
CA ARG A 57 -11.04 -12.17 10.59
C ARG A 57 -9.94 -12.81 11.46
N PHE A 58 -10.16 -14.05 11.89
CA PHE A 58 -9.31 -14.78 12.83
C PHE A 58 -8.89 -16.14 12.27
N GLY A 59 -8.65 -16.19 10.96
CA GLY A 59 -8.26 -17.40 10.24
C GLY A 59 -8.78 -17.38 8.82
N PRO A 60 -8.42 -16.37 8.00
CA PRO A 60 -8.83 -16.32 6.59
C PRO A 60 -8.28 -17.53 5.84
N ALA A 61 -8.94 -17.89 4.73
CA ALA A 61 -8.47 -18.98 3.88
C ALA A 61 -7.01 -18.79 3.44
N ASP A 62 -6.21 -19.81 3.74
CA ASP A 62 -4.89 -19.99 3.14
C ASP A 62 -5.05 -20.85 1.88
N TRP A 63 -5.18 -20.17 0.74
CA TRP A 63 -5.40 -20.82 -0.56
C TRP A 63 -4.20 -21.61 -1.07
N TYR A 64 -2.98 -21.23 -0.66
CA TYR A 64 -1.73 -21.82 -1.14
C TYR A 64 -0.71 -21.97 0.01
N PRO A 65 -0.93 -22.89 0.97
CA PRO A 65 -0.02 -23.08 2.10
C PRO A 65 1.41 -23.49 1.69
N GLN A 66 1.59 -23.96 0.46
CA GLN A 66 2.88 -24.32 -0.12
C GLN A 66 3.71 -23.11 -0.61
N ASP A 67 3.12 -21.91 -0.70
CA ASP A 67 3.79 -20.72 -1.21
C ASP A 67 4.57 -19.96 -0.15
N HIS A 68 4.48 -20.39 1.11
CA HIS A 68 5.13 -19.73 2.25
C HIS A 68 5.52 -20.74 3.35
N PRO A 69 6.45 -20.38 4.26
CA PRO A 69 6.67 -21.16 5.48
C PRO A 69 5.43 -21.16 6.37
N GLU A 70 5.42 -22.01 7.40
CA GLU A 70 4.35 -22.03 8.39
C GLU A 70 4.14 -20.63 9.01
N MET A 71 2.92 -20.11 8.91
CA MET A 71 2.57 -18.82 9.50
C MET A 71 2.58 -18.91 11.03
N PRO A 72 3.21 -17.95 11.73
CA PRO A 72 2.99 -17.77 13.16
C PRO A 72 1.51 -17.54 13.47
N GLU A 73 1.07 -17.90 14.68
CA GLU A 73 -0.34 -17.78 15.10
C GLU A 73 -0.88 -16.36 14.92
N ILE A 74 -0.11 -15.35 15.30
CA ILE A 74 -0.49 -13.93 15.13
C ILE A 74 -0.72 -13.54 13.67
N VAL A 75 -0.01 -14.16 12.72
CA VAL A 75 -0.16 -13.91 11.28
C VAL A 75 -1.37 -14.67 10.73
N ALA A 76 -1.51 -15.95 11.09
CA ALA A 76 -2.50 -16.86 10.52
C ALA A 76 -3.92 -16.60 11.06
N VAL A 77 -4.05 -16.43 12.37
CA VAL A 77 -5.35 -16.34 13.06
C VAL A 77 -5.49 -15.09 13.94
N GLY A 78 -4.40 -14.36 14.18
CA GLY A 78 -4.43 -13.19 15.05
C GLY A 78 -4.64 -13.56 16.51
N ARG A 79 -5.22 -12.63 17.29
CA ARG A 79 -5.54 -12.81 18.71
C ARG A 79 -6.84 -12.09 19.06
N GLU A 80 -7.94 -12.84 19.03
CA GLU A 80 -9.30 -12.31 19.14
C GLU A 80 -9.57 -11.59 20.47
N GLU A 81 -9.08 -12.11 21.59
CA GLU A 81 -9.28 -11.51 22.91
C GLU A 81 -8.57 -10.16 23.07
N ALA A 82 -7.56 -9.89 22.24
CA ALA A 82 -6.86 -8.61 22.16
C ALA A 82 -7.38 -7.72 21.01
N GLY A 83 -8.36 -8.21 20.24
CA GLY A 83 -8.93 -7.53 19.09
C GLY A 83 -7.99 -7.47 17.88
N ILE A 84 -6.96 -8.32 17.81
CA ILE A 84 -5.98 -8.34 16.73
C ILE A 84 -6.45 -9.34 15.66
N MET A 85 -6.86 -8.83 14.50
CA MET A 85 -7.22 -9.69 13.37
C MET A 85 -5.97 -10.35 12.77
N ALA A 86 -6.15 -11.48 12.08
CA ALA A 86 -5.07 -12.15 11.36
C ALA A 86 -4.39 -11.20 10.36
N CYS A 87 -3.06 -11.08 10.42
CA CYS A 87 -2.30 -10.23 9.51
C CYS A 87 -2.51 -10.67 8.04
N ALA A 88 -2.61 -11.98 7.82
CA ALA A 88 -2.82 -12.60 6.51
C ALA A 88 -4.13 -12.14 5.83
N LEU A 89 -5.11 -11.61 6.57
CA LEU A 89 -6.35 -11.11 5.97
C LEU A 89 -6.10 -9.90 5.06
N CYS A 90 -5.23 -8.99 5.48
CA CYS A 90 -5.00 -7.69 4.81
C CYS A 90 -3.68 -7.64 4.06
N HIS A 91 -2.64 -8.26 4.62
CA HIS A 91 -1.30 -8.31 4.02
C HIS A 91 -1.07 -9.57 3.19
N TYR A 92 -2.04 -10.49 3.16
CA TYR A 92 -1.93 -11.83 2.59
C TYR A 92 -0.88 -12.70 3.29
N PRO A 93 -0.98 -14.04 3.20
CA PRO A 93 0.05 -14.93 3.71
C PRO A 93 1.43 -14.61 3.13
N ASN A 94 1.50 -14.14 1.88
CA ASN A 94 2.75 -13.78 1.21
C ASN A 94 3.31 -12.38 1.59
N GLY A 95 2.60 -11.58 2.37
CA GLY A 95 3.02 -10.23 2.77
C GLY A 95 2.96 -9.16 1.67
N GLN A 96 2.58 -9.50 0.43
CA GLN A 96 2.49 -8.52 -0.65
C GLN A 96 1.30 -7.57 -0.47
N GLY A 97 0.20 -8.10 0.07
CA GLY A 97 -1.01 -7.36 0.39
C GLY A 97 -1.65 -6.64 -0.79
N LYS A 98 -2.71 -5.91 -0.46
CA LYS A 98 -3.36 -4.98 -1.38
C LYS A 98 -2.74 -3.58 -1.24
N PRO A 99 -2.77 -2.74 -2.31
CA PRO A 99 -2.30 -1.36 -2.29
C PRO A 99 -2.71 -0.56 -1.04
N GLU A 100 -3.93 -0.69 -0.54
CA GLU A 100 -4.40 0.06 0.63
C GLU A 100 -3.76 -0.33 1.97
N ASN A 101 -3.20 -1.55 2.06
CA ASN A 101 -2.63 -2.13 3.27
C ASN A 101 -1.10 -2.10 3.31
N ALA A 102 -0.44 -1.76 2.20
CA ALA A 102 1.01 -1.83 2.02
C ALA A 102 1.59 -3.25 1.99
N SER A 103 2.57 -3.46 1.11
CA SER A 103 3.40 -4.65 1.08
C SER A 103 4.36 -4.64 2.27
N VAL A 104 4.39 -5.72 3.05
CA VAL A 104 5.26 -5.89 4.22
C VAL A 104 6.38 -6.90 3.99
N VAL A 105 6.34 -7.63 2.88
CA VAL A 105 7.45 -8.45 2.39
C VAL A 105 8.69 -7.59 2.10
N GLY A 106 9.87 -8.21 2.05
CA GLY A 106 11.16 -7.57 1.69
C GLY A 106 11.59 -6.41 2.59
N LEU A 107 10.89 -6.18 3.70
CA LEU A 107 11.31 -5.24 4.73
C LEU A 107 12.33 -5.92 5.63
N GLU A 108 13.38 -5.19 5.99
CA GLU A 108 14.27 -5.61 7.08
C GLU A 108 13.47 -5.73 8.38
N PRO A 109 13.70 -6.78 9.20
CA PRO A 109 12.98 -6.99 10.45
C PRO A 109 12.98 -5.75 11.36
N GLU A 110 14.12 -5.06 11.49
CA GLU A 110 14.23 -3.88 12.34
C GLU A 110 13.39 -2.71 11.82
N TYR A 111 13.28 -2.54 10.49
CA TYR A 111 12.41 -1.51 9.93
C TYR A 111 10.95 -1.84 10.23
N PHE A 112 10.55 -3.10 10.03
CA PHE A 112 9.20 -3.58 10.33
C PHE A 112 8.82 -3.34 11.80
N ILE A 113 9.70 -3.75 12.73
CA ILE A 113 9.52 -3.54 14.18
C ILE A 113 9.38 -2.05 14.48
N GLN A 114 10.28 -1.22 13.93
CA GLN A 114 10.21 0.23 14.12
C GLN A 114 8.88 0.82 13.61
N GLN A 115 8.34 0.30 12.50
CA GLN A 115 7.06 0.78 11.97
C GLN A 115 5.89 0.47 12.91
N LEU A 116 5.88 -0.72 13.52
CA LEU A 116 4.86 -1.08 14.50
C LEU A 116 5.01 -0.27 15.79
N GLU A 117 6.23 -0.05 16.26
CA GLU A 117 6.49 0.82 17.43
C GLU A 117 6.08 2.29 17.15
N ASP A 118 6.35 2.82 15.96
CA ASP A 118 5.90 4.16 15.58
C ASP A 118 4.36 4.26 15.57
N MET A 119 3.66 3.23 15.08
CA MET A 119 2.19 3.19 15.09
C MET A 119 1.65 3.11 16.52
N LYS A 120 2.17 2.18 17.33
CA LYS A 120 1.83 1.98 18.74
C LYS A 120 1.98 3.26 19.56
N ASN A 121 3.05 4.02 19.30
CA ASN A 121 3.33 5.28 19.99
C ASN A 121 2.65 6.51 19.33
N GLY A 122 1.80 6.29 18.31
CA GLY A 122 1.02 7.33 17.66
C GLY A 122 1.84 8.28 16.78
N LEU A 123 3.09 7.92 16.48
CA LEU A 123 4.05 8.66 15.64
C LEU A 123 3.83 8.42 14.15
N ARG A 124 3.05 7.41 13.76
CA ARG A 124 2.72 7.13 12.35
C ARG A 124 1.21 7.09 12.15
N ARG A 125 0.69 8.01 11.34
CA ARG A 125 -0.73 8.18 11.01
C ARG A 125 -0.91 8.57 9.54
N SER A 126 -2.10 8.30 9.02
CA SER A 126 -2.53 8.78 7.70
C SER A 126 -2.88 10.27 7.76
N ALA A 127 -2.40 11.05 6.80
CA ALA A 127 -2.77 12.43 6.62
C ALA A 127 -4.25 12.59 6.23
N ASN A 128 -4.81 11.63 5.50
CA ASN A 128 -6.26 11.55 5.30
C ASN A 128 -6.92 10.75 6.44
N PRO A 129 -7.76 11.36 7.29
CA PRO A 129 -8.43 10.67 8.40
C PRO A 129 -9.52 9.69 7.95
N GLU A 130 -10.01 9.78 6.70
CA GLU A 130 -11.01 8.88 6.15
C GLU A 130 -10.42 7.49 5.82
N LYS A 131 -9.09 7.38 5.73
CA LYS A 131 -8.37 6.10 5.55
C LYS A 131 -8.41 5.27 6.85
N ALA A 132 -9.55 4.63 7.10
CA ALA A 132 -9.84 3.96 8.35
C ALA A 132 -8.89 2.79 8.70
N ASN A 133 -8.36 2.06 7.71
CA ASN A 133 -7.53 0.88 7.95
C ASN A 133 -6.19 1.22 8.63
N THR A 134 -5.67 2.45 8.49
CA THR A 134 -4.46 2.86 9.24
C THR A 134 -4.73 2.87 10.75
N ASN A 135 -5.93 3.26 11.19
CA ASN A 135 -6.29 3.26 12.61
C ASN A 135 -6.46 1.83 13.16
N LEU A 136 -6.85 0.87 12.33
CA LEU A 136 -6.87 -0.55 12.72
C LEU A 136 -5.45 -1.07 12.99
N MET A 137 -4.50 -0.77 12.11
CA MET A 137 -3.10 -1.17 12.33
C MET A 137 -2.49 -0.52 13.58
N ILE A 138 -2.81 0.74 13.85
CA ILE A 138 -2.40 1.41 15.10
C ILE A 138 -2.96 0.68 16.33
N ALA A 139 -4.24 0.29 16.29
CA ALA A 139 -4.86 -0.47 17.38
C ALA A 139 -4.21 -1.85 17.56
N PHE A 140 -3.90 -2.54 16.46
CA PHE A 140 -3.20 -3.83 16.52
C PHE A 140 -1.81 -3.69 17.12
N ALA A 141 -1.00 -2.77 16.61
CA ALA A 141 0.35 -2.52 17.13
C ALA A 141 0.36 -2.17 18.62
N ALA A 142 -0.67 -1.45 19.10
CA ALA A 142 -0.82 -1.12 20.51
C ALA A 142 -1.20 -2.33 21.40
N SER A 143 -1.86 -3.34 20.84
CA SER A 143 -2.30 -4.55 21.55
C SER A 143 -1.31 -5.72 21.45
N MET A 144 -0.37 -5.67 20.51
CA MET A 144 0.63 -6.72 20.29
C MET A 144 1.69 -6.75 21.40
N THR A 145 2.18 -7.96 21.69
CA THR A 145 3.37 -8.20 22.51
C THR A 145 4.65 -8.03 21.70
N GLU A 146 5.78 -7.82 22.37
CA GLU A 146 7.09 -7.74 21.71
C GLU A 146 7.41 -9.03 20.92
N GLU A 147 7.03 -10.18 21.46
CA GLU A 147 7.23 -11.48 20.80
C GLU A 147 6.39 -11.59 19.51
N GLU A 148 5.12 -11.17 19.54
CA GLU A 148 4.24 -11.15 18.35
C GLU A 148 4.76 -10.21 17.27
N ILE A 149 5.28 -9.04 17.65
CA ILE A 149 5.92 -8.09 16.75
C ILE A 149 7.14 -8.74 16.08
N GLN A 150 8.00 -9.39 16.88
CA GLN A 150 9.20 -10.05 16.39
C GLN A 150 8.86 -11.20 15.43
N GLN A 151 7.93 -12.09 15.81
CA GLN A 151 7.49 -13.21 14.97
C GLN A 151 6.91 -12.73 13.63
N SER A 152 6.11 -11.66 13.65
CA SER A 152 5.55 -11.09 12.42
C SER A 152 6.64 -10.52 11.51
N ALA A 153 7.62 -9.81 12.10
CA ALA A 153 8.74 -9.23 11.37
C ALA A 153 9.61 -10.31 10.71
N GLU A 154 9.97 -11.35 11.47
CA GLU A 154 10.77 -12.48 10.97
C GLU A 154 10.03 -13.25 9.87
N TYR A 155 8.74 -13.50 10.05
CA TYR A 155 7.93 -14.18 9.06
C TYR A 155 7.91 -13.43 7.73
N PHE A 156 7.49 -12.15 7.73
CA PHE A 156 7.37 -11.39 6.48
C PHE A 156 8.72 -11.05 5.83
N ALA A 157 9.80 -10.91 6.62
CA ALA A 157 11.16 -10.73 6.09
C ALA A 157 11.69 -12.00 5.41
N SER A 158 11.19 -13.19 5.77
CA SER A 158 11.58 -14.45 5.13
C SER A 158 10.94 -14.69 3.75
N MET A 159 9.99 -13.83 3.37
CA MET A 159 9.17 -14.01 2.16
C MET A 159 9.89 -13.49 0.92
N GLU A 160 9.66 -14.16 -0.21
CA GLU A 160 10.22 -13.78 -1.49
C GLU A 160 9.58 -12.46 -2.00
N TRP A 161 10.42 -11.48 -2.33
CA TRP A 161 9.98 -10.21 -2.90
C TRP A 161 9.74 -10.38 -4.41
N ARG A 162 8.48 -10.54 -4.80
CA ARG A 162 8.08 -10.80 -6.19
C ARG A 162 7.53 -9.57 -6.88
N GLN A 163 7.56 -9.58 -8.21
CA GLN A 163 6.86 -8.58 -9.03
C GLN A 163 5.36 -8.64 -8.72
N TRP A 164 4.82 -7.54 -8.23
CA TRP A 164 3.44 -7.40 -7.77
C TRP A 164 2.67 -6.33 -8.54
N ILE A 165 3.36 -5.24 -8.90
CA ILE A 165 2.78 -4.11 -9.64
C ILE A 165 3.29 -4.10 -11.09
N GLU A 166 2.37 -4.01 -12.04
CA GLU A 166 2.66 -3.70 -13.45
C GLU A 166 2.32 -2.23 -13.71
N VAL A 167 3.31 -1.40 -14.03
CA VAL A 167 3.08 0.01 -14.40
C VAL A 167 2.89 0.12 -15.91
N VAL A 168 1.84 0.81 -16.33
CA VAL A 168 1.52 1.04 -17.75
C VAL A 168 1.21 2.51 -17.99
N GLU A 169 1.98 3.14 -18.87
CA GLU A 169 1.73 4.52 -19.32
C GLU A 169 0.58 4.56 -20.33
N THR A 170 -0.43 5.41 -20.10
CA THR A 170 -1.62 5.49 -20.96
C THR A 170 -2.30 6.86 -20.88
N ASP A 171 -2.87 7.32 -21.99
CA ASP A 171 -3.66 8.56 -22.04
C ASP A 171 -5.06 8.41 -21.39
N THR A 172 -5.58 7.18 -21.32
CA THR A 172 -6.92 6.86 -20.80
C THR A 172 -6.90 5.69 -19.82
N VAL A 173 -7.86 5.71 -18.91
CA VAL A 173 -8.09 4.69 -17.88
C VAL A 173 -9.53 4.18 -17.96
N PRO A 174 -9.81 2.93 -17.55
CA PRO A 174 -11.18 2.48 -17.38
C PRO A 174 -11.97 3.37 -16.43
N LEU A 175 -13.27 3.49 -16.64
CA LEU A 175 -14.15 3.98 -15.60
C LEU A 175 -14.12 2.99 -14.44
N THR A 176 -14.03 3.50 -13.21
CA THR A 176 -13.90 2.68 -12.00
C THR A 176 -14.89 3.12 -10.94
N PHE A 177 -15.20 2.20 -10.02
CA PHE A 177 -15.78 2.53 -8.73
C PHE A 177 -14.79 2.17 -7.62
N ARG A 178 -14.96 2.80 -6.45
CA ARG A 178 -14.05 2.59 -5.31
C ARG A 178 -14.61 1.54 -4.38
N ARG A 179 -13.84 0.50 -4.07
CA ARG A 179 -14.22 -0.55 -3.11
C ARG A 179 -13.00 -0.99 -2.33
N GLY A 180 -13.10 -1.05 -1.01
CA GLY A 180 -12.02 -1.55 -0.17
C GLY A 180 -10.70 -0.77 -0.25
N GLY A 181 -10.71 0.50 -0.70
CA GLY A 181 -9.47 1.25 -0.93
C GLY A 181 -8.79 0.94 -2.27
N LEU A 182 -9.51 0.31 -3.20
CA LEU A 182 -9.08 0.00 -4.56
C LEU A 182 -9.95 0.70 -5.61
N HIS A 183 -9.39 0.91 -6.80
CA HIS A 183 -10.16 1.24 -8.00
C HIS A 183 -10.54 -0.06 -8.71
N ILE A 184 -11.83 -0.34 -8.81
CA ILE A 184 -12.36 -1.53 -9.48
C ILE A 184 -12.93 -1.11 -10.83
N PRO A 185 -12.47 -1.70 -11.96
CA PRO A 185 -13.00 -1.37 -13.28
C PRO A 185 -14.48 -1.72 -13.39
N LEU A 186 -15.25 -0.83 -14.02
CA LEU A 186 -16.64 -1.11 -14.39
C LEU A 186 -16.66 -2.07 -15.59
N GLU A 187 -17.59 -3.02 -15.56
CA GLU A 187 -17.76 -4.05 -16.58
C GLU A 187 -19.14 -3.97 -17.23
N GLY A 188 -19.33 -4.67 -18.36
CA GLY A 188 -20.61 -4.74 -19.06
C GLY A 188 -21.08 -3.40 -19.62
N ASP A 189 -22.35 -3.08 -19.43
CA ASP A 189 -22.99 -1.87 -19.98
C ASP A 189 -22.48 -0.57 -19.33
N GLU A 190 -21.87 -0.65 -18.15
CA GLU A 190 -21.28 0.48 -17.43
C GLU A 190 -19.77 0.66 -17.73
N ALA A 191 -19.19 -0.25 -18.50
CA ALA A 191 -17.79 -0.15 -18.91
C ALA A 191 -17.55 1.09 -19.79
N GLY A 192 -16.35 1.64 -19.69
CA GLY A 192 -15.93 2.78 -20.49
C GLY A 192 -14.53 3.24 -20.11
N THR A 193 -14.07 4.33 -20.72
CA THR A 193 -12.77 4.94 -20.40
C THR A 193 -12.90 6.44 -20.23
N GLU A 194 -12.04 7.02 -19.39
CA GLU A 194 -11.86 8.45 -19.22
C GLU A 194 -10.38 8.86 -19.37
N PRO A 195 -10.07 10.12 -19.67
CA PRO A 195 -8.68 10.60 -19.65
C PRO A 195 -8.03 10.40 -18.28
N ILE A 196 -6.76 9.98 -18.27
CA ILE A 196 -6.04 9.71 -17.02
C ILE A 196 -5.85 10.99 -16.18
N GLY A 197 -5.52 12.11 -16.84
CA GLY A 197 -5.19 13.36 -16.17
C GLY A 197 -3.95 13.22 -15.29
N GLN A 198 -3.90 13.96 -14.19
CA GLN A 198 -2.81 13.94 -13.22
C GLN A 198 -3.14 12.98 -12.07
N ARG A 199 -3.26 11.67 -12.38
CA ARG A 199 -3.63 10.62 -11.43
C ARG A 199 -2.94 9.31 -11.78
N ILE A 200 -2.76 8.45 -10.79
CA ILE A 200 -2.47 7.03 -11.00
C ILE A 200 -3.72 6.23 -10.65
N ILE A 201 -4.14 5.33 -11.53
CA ILE A 201 -5.26 4.42 -11.27
C ILE A 201 -4.70 3.01 -11.10
N GLU A 202 -4.58 2.59 -9.85
CA GLU A 202 -4.10 1.27 -9.46
C GLU A 202 -5.29 0.31 -9.22
N MET A 203 -5.34 -0.75 -10.02
CA MET A 203 -6.45 -1.70 -10.07
C MET A 203 -5.95 -3.13 -9.93
N PRO A 204 -6.74 -4.04 -9.35
CA PRO A 204 -6.41 -5.47 -9.37
C PRO A 204 -6.45 -6.02 -10.79
N VAL A 205 -5.52 -6.92 -11.12
CA VAL A 205 -5.54 -7.66 -12.40
C VAL A 205 -6.70 -8.66 -12.43
N ASP A 206 -7.08 -9.17 -11.26
CA ASP A 206 -8.24 -10.06 -11.03
C ASP A 206 -9.12 -9.43 -9.93
N PRO A 207 -10.14 -8.62 -10.29
CA PRO A 207 -10.98 -7.94 -9.32
C PRO A 207 -11.74 -8.88 -8.38
N GLU A 208 -12.33 -9.94 -8.92
CA GLU A 208 -13.12 -10.90 -8.13
C GLU A 208 -12.21 -11.67 -7.15
N GLY A 209 -11.10 -12.22 -7.66
CA GLY A 209 -10.12 -12.93 -6.84
C GLY A 209 -9.52 -12.04 -5.76
N THR A 210 -9.28 -10.77 -6.05
CA THR A 210 -8.73 -9.82 -5.06
C THR A 210 -9.75 -9.42 -4.00
N GLU A 211 -10.96 -9.02 -4.41
CA GLU A 211 -11.95 -8.42 -3.50
C GLU A 211 -12.76 -9.44 -2.72
N LEU A 212 -13.21 -10.51 -3.38
CA LEU A 212 -14.04 -11.54 -2.75
C LEU A 212 -13.15 -12.62 -2.14
N TRP A 213 -12.23 -13.16 -2.93
CA TRP A 213 -11.54 -14.39 -2.58
C TRP A 213 -10.16 -14.19 -1.95
N ARG A 214 -9.68 -12.95 -1.80
CA ARG A 214 -8.39 -12.64 -1.15
C ARG A 214 -7.21 -13.40 -1.77
N ASN A 215 -7.23 -13.61 -3.10
CA ASN A 215 -6.24 -14.39 -3.83
C ASN A 215 -4.82 -13.78 -3.68
N PRO A 216 -3.88 -14.45 -2.98
CA PRO A 216 -2.54 -13.92 -2.77
C PRO A 216 -1.62 -14.09 -4.00
N ARG A 217 -2.15 -14.55 -5.13
CA ARG A 217 -1.42 -14.59 -6.42
C ARG A 217 -1.91 -13.52 -7.42
N ALA A 218 -2.91 -12.71 -7.03
CA ALA A 218 -3.43 -11.65 -7.87
C ALA A 218 -2.68 -10.33 -7.62
N GLY A 219 -1.85 -9.94 -8.59
CA GLY A 219 -1.15 -8.64 -8.58
C GLY A 219 -2.03 -7.49 -9.06
N PHE A 220 -1.39 -6.33 -9.27
CA PHE A 220 -2.06 -5.08 -9.60
C PHE A 220 -1.45 -4.43 -10.84
N ARG A 221 -2.27 -3.66 -11.54
CA ARG A 221 -1.85 -2.79 -12.63
C ARG A 221 -2.03 -1.34 -12.22
N ALA A 222 -0.98 -0.56 -12.31
CA ALA A 222 -0.99 0.88 -12.09
C ALA A 222 -0.93 1.60 -13.44
N LEU A 223 -2.05 2.21 -13.83
CA LEU A 223 -2.11 3.07 -15.01
C LEU A 223 -1.62 4.47 -14.63
N VAL A 224 -0.60 4.96 -15.35
CA VAL A 224 0.07 6.23 -15.05
C VAL A 224 0.09 7.16 -16.28
N PRO A 225 0.22 8.49 -16.11
CA PRO A 225 0.27 9.40 -17.25
C PRO A 225 1.48 9.13 -18.16
N PRO A 226 1.38 9.37 -19.47
CA PRO A 226 2.52 9.19 -20.37
C PRO A 226 3.71 10.07 -20.01
N GLY A 227 4.90 9.49 -19.98
CA GLY A 227 6.14 10.17 -19.57
C GLY A 227 6.35 10.30 -18.06
N ALA A 228 5.40 9.87 -17.23
CA ALA A 228 5.51 9.95 -15.78
C ALA A 228 6.67 9.10 -15.25
N VAL A 229 6.94 7.93 -15.85
CA VAL A 229 8.03 7.05 -15.44
C VAL A 229 9.39 7.72 -15.70
N ALA A 230 9.59 8.28 -16.89
CA ALA A 230 10.83 8.97 -17.25
C ALA A 230 11.05 10.24 -16.41
N ALA A 231 9.99 11.01 -16.15
CA ALA A 231 10.06 12.17 -15.27
C ALA A 231 10.39 11.78 -13.81
N GLY A 232 9.83 10.67 -13.34
CA GLY A 232 10.10 10.12 -12.02
C GLY A 232 11.52 9.62 -11.85
N GLU A 233 12.07 8.97 -12.87
CA GLU A 233 13.46 8.51 -12.91
C GLU A 233 14.43 9.70 -12.78
N GLU A 234 14.22 10.76 -13.56
CA GLU A 234 15.02 11.98 -13.48
C GLU A 234 14.98 12.59 -12.07
N LEU A 235 13.79 12.73 -11.47
CA LEU A 235 13.66 13.23 -10.10
C LEU A 235 14.39 12.34 -9.08
N ALA A 236 14.22 11.02 -9.19
CA ALA A 236 14.79 10.06 -8.25
C ALA A 236 16.31 9.99 -8.33
N THR A 237 16.89 10.21 -9.51
CA THR A 237 18.34 10.05 -9.77
C THR A 237 19.13 11.36 -9.72
N THR A 238 18.49 12.51 -9.95
CA THR A 238 19.18 13.81 -9.96
C THR A 238 18.73 14.77 -8.86
N GLY A 239 17.65 14.42 -8.14
CA GLY A 239 17.01 15.31 -7.17
C GLY A 239 16.27 16.49 -7.81
N GLY A 240 16.13 16.53 -9.14
CA GLY A 240 15.36 17.54 -9.85
C GLY A 240 15.84 18.97 -9.60
N ASN A 241 17.15 19.21 -9.57
CA ASN A 241 17.74 20.51 -9.23
C ASN A 241 17.34 21.03 -7.83
N GLY A 242 17.19 20.14 -6.85
CA GLY A 242 16.86 20.49 -5.47
C GLY A 242 15.37 20.52 -5.15
N ILE A 243 14.52 20.02 -6.06
CA ILE A 243 13.12 19.68 -5.74
C ILE A 243 13.08 18.59 -4.67
N THR A 244 13.99 17.61 -4.77
CA THR A 244 14.12 16.52 -3.82
C THR A 244 15.58 16.11 -3.67
N VAL A 245 15.83 15.04 -2.93
CA VAL A 245 17.14 14.40 -2.79
C VAL A 245 17.16 13.14 -3.65
N GLU A 246 18.29 12.88 -4.31
CA GLU A 246 18.51 11.61 -5.01
C GLU A 246 18.22 10.42 -4.06
N CYS A 247 17.34 9.53 -4.49
CA CYS A 247 16.77 8.49 -3.64
C CYS A 247 17.81 7.42 -3.25
N SER A 248 18.69 7.06 -4.20
CA SER A 248 19.74 6.04 -4.05
C SER A 248 20.77 6.38 -2.99
N ILE A 249 20.94 7.66 -2.63
CA ILE A 249 21.84 8.09 -1.55
C ILE A 249 21.49 7.40 -0.24
N CYS A 250 20.20 7.16 0.02
CA CYS A 250 19.71 6.55 1.25
C CYS A 250 19.09 5.17 1.02
N HIS A 251 18.30 4.99 -0.04
CA HIS A 251 17.53 3.77 -0.30
C HIS A 251 18.35 2.66 -0.99
N GLY A 252 19.67 2.83 -1.12
CA GLY A 252 20.55 1.89 -1.80
C GLY A 252 20.66 2.15 -3.30
N GLU A 253 21.77 1.71 -3.91
CA GLU A 253 22.10 1.97 -5.32
C GLU A 253 20.96 1.61 -6.29
N ASN A 254 20.29 0.50 -6.02
CA ASN A 254 19.18 -0.01 -6.82
C ASN A 254 17.83 0.18 -6.14
N LEU A 255 17.74 1.06 -5.12
CA LEU A 255 16.56 1.32 -4.29
C LEU A 255 16.06 0.10 -3.49
N GLN A 256 16.95 -0.85 -3.23
CA GLN A 256 16.70 -2.11 -2.53
C GLN A 256 16.59 -1.99 -1.00
N GLY A 257 16.76 -0.78 -0.45
CA GLY A 257 16.80 -0.55 0.99
C GLY A 257 18.18 -0.77 1.60
N LEU A 258 18.35 -0.24 2.82
CA LEU A 258 19.56 -0.36 3.62
C LEU A 258 19.22 -0.23 5.11
N GLY A 259 19.16 -1.35 5.83
CA GLY A 259 18.84 -1.37 7.26
C GLY A 259 17.47 -0.75 7.57
N LEU A 260 17.46 0.36 8.33
CA LEU A 260 16.22 1.09 8.68
C LEU A 260 15.68 1.98 7.55
N VAL A 261 16.34 1.99 6.38
CA VAL A 261 15.84 2.64 5.18
C VAL A 261 15.18 1.59 4.28
N PRO A 262 13.86 1.64 4.02
CA PRO A 262 13.15 0.56 3.36
C PRO A 262 13.43 0.51 1.84
N PRO A 263 13.24 -0.66 1.19
CA PRO A 263 13.19 -0.74 -0.27
C PRO A 263 12.02 0.07 -0.82
N LEU A 264 12.19 0.63 -2.01
CA LEU A 264 11.15 1.40 -2.71
C LEU A 264 10.66 0.74 -4.00
N ARG A 265 11.47 -0.12 -4.61
CA ARG A 265 11.17 -0.77 -5.89
C ARG A 265 9.87 -1.55 -5.83
N ASN A 266 9.10 -1.55 -6.91
CA ASN A 266 7.87 -2.32 -7.11
C ASN A 266 6.84 -2.27 -5.96
N ARG A 267 6.91 -1.25 -5.12
CA ARG A 267 5.86 -0.96 -4.15
C ARG A 267 4.71 -0.27 -4.86
N SER A 268 3.49 -0.49 -4.35
CA SER A 268 2.29 0.20 -4.83
C SER A 268 2.53 1.71 -4.93
N PRO A 269 2.32 2.32 -6.12
CA PRO A 269 2.41 3.76 -6.29
C PRO A 269 1.46 4.52 -5.36
N SER A 270 0.24 4.01 -5.14
CA SER A 270 -0.74 4.61 -4.22
C SER A 270 -0.26 4.55 -2.76
N TYR A 271 0.40 3.47 -2.35
CA TYR A 271 1.05 3.42 -1.04
C TYR A 271 2.17 4.44 -0.92
N LEU A 272 3.10 4.47 -1.88
CA LEU A 272 4.24 5.39 -1.84
C LEU A 272 3.78 6.85 -1.85
N ALA A 273 2.77 7.20 -2.66
CA ALA A 273 2.21 8.55 -2.72
C ALA A 273 1.65 8.99 -1.37
N ARG A 274 0.89 8.11 -0.69
CA ARG A 274 0.41 8.38 0.67
C ARG A 274 1.56 8.53 1.65
N GLN A 275 2.62 7.74 1.55
CA GLN A 275 3.75 7.86 2.47
C GLN A 275 4.51 9.17 2.30
N LEU A 276 4.78 9.58 1.06
CA LEU A 276 5.39 10.89 0.76
C LEU A 276 4.53 12.02 1.30
N PHE A 277 3.22 11.93 1.11
CA PHE A 277 2.28 12.92 1.64
C PHE A 277 2.19 12.89 3.18
N ASP A 278 2.19 11.73 3.81
CA ASP A 278 2.18 11.59 5.27
C ASP A 278 3.43 12.24 5.90
N PHE A 279 4.59 12.12 5.27
CA PHE A 279 5.80 12.86 5.68
C PHE A 279 5.63 14.36 5.45
N GLN A 280 5.12 14.79 4.28
CA GLN A 280 4.91 16.20 3.96
C GLN A 280 3.95 16.89 4.92
N GLN A 281 2.94 16.17 5.41
CA GLN A 281 1.98 16.66 6.41
C GLN A 281 2.47 16.50 7.86
N GLY A 282 3.63 15.88 8.06
CA GLY A 282 4.15 15.56 9.38
C GLY A 282 3.24 14.60 10.15
N THR A 283 2.41 13.77 9.50
CA THR A 283 1.65 12.72 10.20
C THR A 283 2.46 11.43 10.38
N ARG A 284 3.65 11.37 9.77
CA ARG A 284 4.66 10.34 10.00
C ARG A 284 5.92 10.97 10.62
N GLN A 285 6.11 10.75 11.91
CA GLN A 285 7.09 11.41 12.80
C GLN A 285 7.95 10.41 13.60
N GLY A 286 8.16 9.20 13.06
CA GLY A 286 9.05 8.20 13.66
C GLY A 286 10.50 8.67 13.79
N ALA A 287 11.33 7.90 14.50
CA ALA A 287 12.72 8.30 14.81
C ALA A 287 13.57 8.66 13.58
N TRP A 288 13.29 8.03 12.43
CA TRP A 288 14.00 8.24 11.16
C TRP A 288 13.25 9.15 10.18
N ALA A 289 12.03 9.57 10.51
CA ALA A 289 11.22 10.44 9.66
C ALA A 289 11.89 11.77 9.29
N PRO A 290 12.69 12.43 10.17
CA PRO A 290 13.34 13.69 9.81
C PRO A 290 14.29 13.61 8.60
N LEU A 291 14.75 12.41 8.21
CA LEU A 291 15.55 12.25 6.99
C LEU A 291 14.73 12.49 5.71
N MET A 292 13.40 12.31 5.77
CA MET A 292 12.50 12.53 4.65
C MET A 292 12.04 13.98 4.53
N ASP A 293 12.26 14.83 5.53
CA ASP A 293 11.78 16.22 5.53
C ASP A 293 12.25 16.99 4.28
N ALA A 294 13.55 16.96 4.00
CA ALA A 294 14.14 17.61 2.82
C ALA A 294 13.75 16.92 1.49
N VAL A 295 13.32 15.66 1.54
CA VAL A 295 12.89 14.89 0.36
C VAL A 295 11.51 15.36 -0.08
N VAL A 296 10.61 15.63 0.86
CA VAL A 296 9.19 15.87 0.59
C VAL A 296 8.77 17.35 0.66
N GLU A 297 9.59 18.22 1.25
CA GLU A 297 9.26 19.64 1.50
C GLU A 297 8.77 20.37 0.24
N ASN A 298 9.42 20.12 -0.91
CA ASN A 298 9.16 20.85 -2.15
C ASN A 298 8.42 20.01 -3.22
N LEU A 299 8.00 18.78 -2.90
CA LEU A 299 7.29 17.94 -3.87
C LEU A 299 5.89 18.49 -4.15
N SER A 300 5.59 18.68 -5.43
CA SER A 300 4.23 18.89 -5.92
C SER A 300 3.46 17.57 -6.05
N GLY A 301 2.15 17.65 -6.27
CA GLY A 301 1.35 16.46 -6.58
C GLY A 301 1.80 15.73 -7.86
N GLU A 302 2.26 16.48 -8.87
CA GLU A 302 2.81 15.91 -10.11
C GLU A 302 4.15 15.21 -9.85
N ASP A 303 5.03 15.78 -9.02
CA ASP A 303 6.29 15.13 -8.64
C ASP A 303 6.04 13.81 -7.90
N ILE A 304 5.04 13.77 -7.01
CA ILE A 304 4.63 12.54 -6.31
C ILE A 304 4.12 11.50 -7.32
N ILE A 305 3.30 11.89 -8.30
CA ILE A 305 2.84 10.98 -9.35
C ILE A 305 4.03 10.41 -10.12
N ASN A 306 4.93 11.26 -10.59
CA ASN A 306 6.08 10.86 -11.39
C ASN A 306 7.01 9.93 -10.61
N LEU A 307 7.41 10.32 -9.39
CA LEU A 307 8.26 9.49 -8.52
C LEU A 307 7.63 8.12 -8.26
N THR A 308 6.35 8.08 -7.92
CA THR A 308 5.69 6.81 -7.55
C THR A 308 5.40 5.92 -8.76
N ALA A 309 5.16 6.50 -9.93
CA ALA A 309 5.12 5.77 -11.19
C ALA A 309 6.46 5.10 -11.50
N TYR A 310 7.57 5.84 -11.39
CA TYR A 310 8.91 5.29 -11.58
C TYR A 310 9.22 4.16 -10.58
N LEU A 311 9.07 4.43 -9.28
CA LEU A 311 9.40 3.46 -8.22
C LEU A 311 8.58 2.17 -8.34
N GLY A 312 7.29 2.28 -8.68
CA GLY A 312 6.43 1.12 -8.93
C GLY A 312 6.80 0.34 -10.19
N SER A 313 7.39 1.01 -11.20
CA SER A 313 7.78 0.38 -12.47
C SER A 313 9.06 -0.45 -12.38
N LEU A 314 9.89 -0.21 -11.35
CA LEU A 314 11.13 -0.94 -11.17
C LEU A 314 10.86 -2.43 -10.96
N PRO A 315 11.72 -3.32 -11.48
CA PRO A 315 11.66 -4.74 -11.18
C PRO A 315 11.75 -4.98 -9.68
N ALA A 316 11.02 -5.97 -9.16
CA ALA A 316 11.02 -6.30 -7.74
C ALA A 316 12.44 -6.64 -7.21
N GLU A 317 13.16 -7.51 -7.90
CA GLU A 317 14.58 -7.81 -7.61
C GLU A 317 15.50 -7.02 -8.57
N PRO A 318 16.71 -6.62 -8.14
CA PRO A 318 17.72 -6.09 -9.06
C PRO A 318 18.02 -7.10 -10.16
N GLU A 319 18.18 -6.63 -11.40
CA GLU A 319 18.74 -7.46 -12.47
C GLU A 319 20.26 -7.60 -12.23
N ASP A 320 20.78 -8.84 -12.31
CA ASP A 320 22.21 -9.17 -12.17
C ASP A 320 23.10 -8.56 -13.28
#